data_AF-A0A7S0CCW4-F1
#
_entry.id   AF-A0A7S0CCW4-F1
#
_cell.length_a   1.000
_cell.length_b   1.000
_cell.length_c   1.000
_cell.angle_alpha   90.00
_cell.angle_beta   90.00
_cell.angle_gamma   90.00
#
_symmetry.space_group_name_H-M   'P 1'
#
loop_
_entity.id
_entity.type
_entity.pdbx_description
1 polymer ?
#
loop_
_entity_poly.entity_id
_entity_poly.type
_entity_poly.pdbx_seq_one_letter_code
_entity_poly.pdbx_strand_id
1 'polypeptide(L)'
;LQNVVFDALILTTHDPVLAANTVECIARNEAEADTGDNSSSNSDIEERLHQLAHGLRSLQQTPRHAVFTWSGRFPSLNMPFDAASVPGSHLVQFLARESSKPGYVRDNSSDGNDNTDVWTAISTTALATDLLERHGSNTQRTCDEAFNLISREVVPLLTAASTTTKTVPSPEEALAICWRS
;
A
#
# COMPACT_ATOMS: atom_id res chain seq x y z
N LEU A 1 -15.25 -30.18 -12.58
CA LEU A 1 -14.60 -29.13 -11.77
C LEU A 1 -15.29 -29.13 -10.43
N GLN A 2 -14.59 -29.49 -9.35
CA GLN A 2 -15.13 -29.42 -8.00
C GLN A 2 -15.47 -27.95 -7.68
N ASN A 3 -16.61 -27.70 -7.04
CA ASN A 3 -17.00 -26.36 -6.59
C ASN A 3 -15.99 -25.90 -5.54
N VAL A 4 -15.02 -25.08 -5.96
CA VAL A 4 -14.13 -24.36 -5.06
C VAL A 4 -14.93 -23.18 -4.54
N VAL A 5 -15.25 -23.21 -3.24
CA VAL A 5 -15.87 -22.09 -2.54
C VAL A 5 -14.76 -21.11 -2.20
N PHE A 6 -14.92 -19.85 -2.60
CA PHE A 6 -14.00 -18.77 -2.26
C PHE A 6 -14.63 -17.92 -1.15
N ASP A 7 -13.95 -17.78 -0.02
CA ASP A 7 -14.44 -16.97 1.11
C ASP A 7 -14.26 -15.46 0.89
N ALA A 8 -13.36 -15.06 -0.02
CA ALA A 8 -13.09 -13.66 -0.33
C ALA A 8 -12.53 -13.46 -1.75
N LEU A 9 -12.80 -12.29 -2.32
CA LEU A 9 -12.18 -11.77 -3.55
C LEU A 9 -11.37 -10.52 -3.21
N ILE A 10 -10.08 -10.52 -3.54
CA ILE A 10 -9.20 -9.35 -3.36
C ILE A 10 -8.94 -8.73 -4.74
N LEU A 11 -9.39 -7.50 -4.94
CA LEU A 11 -9.12 -6.72 -6.14
C LEU A 11 -8.12 -5.60 -5.84
N THR A 12 -6.92 -5.66 -6.42
CA THR A 12 -5.94 -4.58 -6.37
C THR A 12 -5.92 -3.84 -7.69
N THR A 13 -6.49 -2.63 -7.73
CA THR A 13 -6.51 -1.79 -8.94
C THR A 13 -6.15 -0.36 -8.62
N HIS A 14 -5.46 0.30 -9.56
CA HIS A 14 -5.17 1.72 -9.52
C HIS A 14 -6.31 2.56 -10.12
N ASP A 15 -7.36 1.93 -10.64
CA ASP A 15 -8.53 2.58 -11.23
C ASP A 15 -9.77 2.34 -10.34
N PRO A 16 -10.22 3.37 -9.60
CA PRO A 16 -11.43 3.30 -8.79
C PRO A 16 -12.69 2.99 -9.62
N VAL A 17 -12.70 3.33 -10.91
CA VAL A 17 -13.83 3.03 -11.81
C VAL A 17 -13.87 1.53 -12.11
N LEU A 18 -12.72 0.91 -12.39
CA LEU A 18 -12.62 -0.53 -12.56
C LEU A 18 -13.06 -1.27 -11.29
N ALA A 19 -12.64 -0.79 -10.12
CA ALA A 19 -13.08 -1.34 -8.83
C ALA A 19 -14.60 -1.23 -8.67
N ALA A 20 -15.16 -0.04 -8.88
CA ALA A 20 -16.59 0.20 -8.78
C ALA A 20 -17.42 -0.66 -9.73
N ASN A 21 -17.01 -0.77 -10.99
CA ASN A 21 -17.70 -1.58 -11.99
C ASN A 21 -17.63 -3.07 -11.66
N THR A 22 -16.53 -3.54 -11.07
CA THR A 22 -16.42 -4.93 -10.61
C THR A 22 -17.40 -5.20 -9.47
N VAL A 23 -17.48 -4.29 -8.50
CA VAL A 23 -18.44 -4.38 -7.37
C VAL A 23 -19.88 -4.34 -7.86
N GLU A 24 -20.22 -3.49 -8.83
CA GLU A 24 -21.57 -3.47 -9.43
C GLU A 24 -21.92 -4.75 -10.19
N CYS A 25 -20.94 -5.34 -10.88
CA CYS A 25 -21.15 -6.61 -11.58
C CYS A 25 -21.46 -7.73 -10.58
N ILE A 26 -20.78 -7.74 -9.43
CA ILE A 26 -21.07 -8.67 -8.32
C ILE A 26 -22.47 -8.40 -7.78
N ALA A 27 -22.82 -7.15 -7.45
CA ALA A 27 -24.15 -6.80 -6.93
C ALA A 27 -25.28 -7.26 -7.87
N ARG A 28 -25.11 -7.07 -9.19
CA ARG A 28 -26.10 -7.52 -10.18
C ARG A 28 -26.21 -9.05 -10.24
N ASN A 29 -25.09 -9.75 -10.19
CA ASN A 29 -25.10 -11.22 -10.22
C ASN A 29 -25.73 -11.81 -8.95
N GLU A 30 -25.53 -11.18 -7.79
CA GLU A 30 -26.21 -11.57 -6.54
C GLU A 30 -27.73 -11.34 -6.64
N ALA A 31 -28.15 -10.19 -7.18
CA ALA A 31 -29.58 -9.89 -7.41
C ALA A 31 -30.25 -10.86 -8.40
N GLU A 32 -29.54 -11.31 -9.43
CA GLU A 32 -30.03 -12.31 -10.39
C GLU A 32 -30.09 -13.73 -9.79
N ALA A 33 -29.15 -14.07 -8.90
CA ALA A 33 -29.08 -15.37 -8.23
C ALA A 33 -30.18 -15.55 -7.16
N ASP A 34 -30.74 -14.45 -6.63
CA ASP A 34 -31.63 -14.44 -5.47
C ASP A 34 -33.13 -14.46 -5.79
N THR A 35 -33.52 -15.12 -6.89
CA THR A 35 -34.93 -15.28 -7.30
C THR A 35 -35.76 -16.21 -6.39
N GLY A 36 -35.30 -16.53 -5.18
CA GLY A 36 -35.95 -17.46 -4.25
C GLY A 36 -36.18 -16.91 -2.84
N ASP A 37 -37.43 -16.55 -2.54
CA ASP A 37 -38.18 -16.40 -1.24
C ASP A 37 -37.50 -15.95 0.07
N ASN A 38 -36.20 -15.62 0.12
CA ASN A 38 -35.45 -15.17 1.31
C ASN A 38 -34.98 -13.70 1.15
N SER A 39 -35.91 -12.84 0.72
CA SER A 39 -35.62 -11.52 0.15
C SER A 39 -35.12 -10.42 1.10
N SER A 40 -34.96 -10.67 2.40
CA SER A 40 -34.68 -9.58 3.37
C SER A 40 -33.20 -9.39 3.70
N SER A 41 -32.36 -10.42 3.62
CA SER A 41 -30.93 -10.30 3.96
C SER A 41 -30.06 -9.91 2.77
N ASN A 42 -30.49 -10.27 1.56
CA ASN A 42 -29.71 -10.03 0.34
C ASN A 42 -29.91 -8.61 -0.21
N SER A 43 -31.06 -7.98 0.06
CA SER A 43 -31.27 -6.55 -0.20
C SER A 43 -30.26 -5.67 0.53
N ASP A 44 -29.90 -6.03 1.77
CA ASP A 44 -28.93 -5.29 2.58
C ASP A 44 -27.50 -5.41 2.01
N ILE A 45 -27.16 -6.58 1.44
CA ILE A 45 -25.85 -6.82 0.82
C ILE A 45 -25.75 -6.07 -0.51
N GLU A 46 -26.80 -6.16 -1.34
CA GLU A 46 -26.90 -5.43 -2.60
C GLU A 46 -26.77 -3.91 -2.38
N GLU A 47 -27.50 -3.36 -1.41
CA GLU A 47 -27.41 -1.95 -1.06
C GLU A 47 -25.99 -1.56 -0.62
N ARG A 48 -25.36 -2.37 0.24
CA ARG A 48 -23.97 -2.12 0.68
C ARG A 48 -22.97 -2.17 -0.47
N LEU A 49 -23.14 -3.09 -1.42
CA LEU A 49 -22.27 -3.17 -2.60
C LEU A 49 -22.49 -1.96 -3.52
N HIS A 50 -23.73 -1.50 -3.70
CA HIS A 50 -24.01 -0.27 -4.44
C HIS A 50 -23.42 0.97 -3.75
N GLN A 51 -23.55 1.09 -2.43
CA GLN A 51 -22.92 2.16 -1.66
C GLN A 51 -21.40 2.12 -1.79
N LEU A 52 -20.79 0.93 -1.75
CA LEU A 52 -19.35 0.76 -1.96
C LEU A 52 -18.92 1.17 -3.37
N ALA A 53 -19.63 0.74 -4.40
CA ALA A 53 -19.35 1.12 -5.79
C ALA A 53 -19.47 2.64 -5.99
N HIS A 54 -20.49 3.27 -5.41
CA HIS A 54 -20.65 4.72 -5.42
C HIS A 54 -19.49 5.42 -4.69
N GLY A 55 -19.11 4.92 -3.51
CA GLY A 55 -17.94 5.41 -2.77
C GLY A 55 -16.66 5.34 -3.59
N LEU A 56 -16.41 4.22 -4.26
CA LEU A 56 -15.25 4.03 -5.14
C LEU A 56 -15.28 5.00 -6.33
N ARG A 57 -16.44 5.25 -6.95
CA ARG A 57 -16.57 6.27 -8.01
C ARG A 57 -16.32 7.69 -7.51
N SER A 58 -16.75 8.01 -6.30
CA SER A 58 -16.50 9.33 -5.72
C SER A 58 -15.00 9.61 -5.51
N LEU A 59 -14.18 8.56 -5.33
CA LEU A 59 -12.72 8.69 -5.29
C LEU A 59 -12.12 9.14 -6.63
N GLN A 60 -12.82 8.97 -7.76
CA GLN A 60 -12.39 9.52 -9.05
C GLN A 60 -12.51 11.04 -9.09
N GLN A 61 -13.53 11.59 -8.42
CA GLN A 61 -13.78 13.04 -8.38
C GLN A 61 -12.91 13.75 -7.35
N THR A 62 -12.32 13.00 -6.42
CA THR A 62 -11.35 13.55 -5.49
C THR A 62 -10.03 13.69 -6.25
N PRO A 63 -9.46 14.92 -6.35
CA PRO A 63 -8.16 15.08 -6.98
C PRO A 63 -7.18 14.13 -6.28
N ARG A 64 -6.51 13.27 -7.06
CA ARG A 64 -5.47 12.41 -6.51
C ARG A 64 -4.44 13.32 -5.86
N HIS A 65 -4.44 13.29 -4.53
CA HIS A 65 -3.39 13.95 -3.78
C HIS A 65 -2.09 13.25 -4.15
N ALA A 66 -1.11 14.03 -4.57
CA ALA A 66 0.21 13.49 -4.86
C ALA A 66 0.71 12.75 -3.62
N VAL A 67 1.39 11.64 -3.85
CA VAL A 67 2.14 10.95 -2.80
C VAL A 67 3.51 10.58 -3.35
N PHE A 68 4.47 10.47 -2.44
CA PHE A 68 5.78 9.95 -2.73
C PHE A 68 5.87 8.53 -2.20
N THR A 69 6.32 7.63 -3.06
CA THR A 69 6.62 6.25 -2.68
C THR A 69 8.12 6.16 -2.50
N TRP A 70 8.54 5.77 -1.31
CA TRP A 70 9.92 5.47 -0.96
C TRP A 70 10.05 3.96 -0.82
N SER A 71 11.10 3.37 -1.39
CA SER A 71 11.46 1.99 -1.11
C SER A 71 12.89 1.95 -0.59
N GLY A 72 13.18 1.16 0.44
CA GLY A 72 14.51 0.98 1.01
C GLY A 72 14.79 -0.47 1.39
N ARG A 73 16.04 -0.91 1.22
CA ARG A 73 16.49 -2.27 1.55
C ARG A 73 17.18 -2.30 2.91
N PHE A 74 16.74 -3.19 3.80
CA PHE A 74 17.25 -3.37 5.16
C PHE A 74 17.67 -4.82 5.40
N PRO A 75 18.59 -5.11 6.33
CA PRO A 75 18.78 -6.46 6.85
C PRO A 75 17.46 -6.97 7.43
N SER A 76 17.25 -8.28 7.44
CA SER A 76 15.97 -8.82 7.86
C SER A 76 15.68 -8.47 9.31
N LEU A 77 14.65 -7.64 9.49
CA LEU A 77 14.19 -7.17 10.78
C LEU A 77 13.16 -8.19 11.27
N ASN A 78 13.37 -8.75 12.46
CA ASN A 78 12.43 -9.70 13.04
C ASN A 78 11.23 -8.93 13.60
N MET A 79 10.32 -8.56 12.69
CA MET A 79 9.13 -7.76 12.94
C MET A 79 7.90 -8.68 13.04
N PRO A 80 6.95 -8.39 13.95
CA PRO A 80 5.71 -9.15 14.05
C PRO A 80 4.66 -8.76 12.98
N PHE A 81 4.99 -7.86 12.06
CA PHE A 81 4.09 -7.35 11.04
C PHE A 81 4.80 -7.14 9.70
N ASP A 82 4.06 -7.28 8.60
CA ASP A 82 4.52 -7.00 7.24
C ASP A 82 4.00 -5.65 6.72
N ALA A 83 3.08 -4.99 7.42
CA ALA A 83 2.62 -3.65 7.10
C ALA A 83 2.07 -2.94 8.34
N ALA A 84 2.15 -1.61 8.35
CA ALA A 84 1.62 -0.77 9.41
C ALA A 84 1.17 0.59 8.87
N SER A 85 0.06 1.10 9.42
CA SER A 85 -0.26 2.52 9.33
C SER A 85 0.55 3.29 10.37
N VAL A 86 0.95 4.52 10.04
CA VAL A 86 1.79 5.38 10.91
C VAL A 86 1.05 6.66 11.27
N PRO A 87 -0.07 6.60 12.01
CA PRO A 87 -0.95 7.75 12.24
C PRO A 87 -0.28 8.91 13.00
N GLY A 88 0.82 8.65 13.73
CA GLY A 88 1.58 9.67 14.43
C GLY A 88 2.64 10.39 13.59
N SER A 89 2.93 9.90 12.37
CA SER A 89 3.93 10.52 11.51
C SER A 89 3.30 11.59 10.62
N HIS A 90 3.96 12.74 10.53
CA HIS A 90 3.60 13.82 9.63
C HIS A 90 4.15 13.60 8.20
N LEU A 91 5.08 12.66 8.04
CA LEU A 91 5.80 12.43 6.79
C LEU A 91 5.33 11.16 6.07
N VAL A 92 4.99 10.11 6.81
CA VAL A 92 4.65 8.79 6.28
C VAL A 92 3.30 8.35 6.81
N GLN A 93 2.41 7.86 5.94
CA GLN A 93 1.11 7.33 6.37
C GLN A 93 1.08 5.81 6.46
N PHE A 94 1.92 5.14 5.68
CA PHE A 94 1.90 3.68 5.54
C PHE A 94 3.30 3.15 5.26
N LEU A 95 3.61 1.99 5.83
CA LEU A 95 4.86 1.26 5.66
C LEU A 95 4.54 -0.21 5.43
N ALA A 96 5.16 -0.84 4.44
CA ALA A 96 4.96 -2.25 4.11
C ALA A 96 6.27 -2.94 3.71
N ARG A 97 6.41 -4.20 4.09
CA ARG A 97 7.48 -5.10 3.70
C ARG A 97 7.09 -5.82 2.41
N GLU A 98 7.91 -5.70 1.37
CA GLU A 98 7.61 -6.26 0.04
C GLU A 98 7.72 -7.79 -0.04
N SER A 99 8.29 -8.46 0.97
CA SER A 99 8.33 -9.93 1.03
C SER A 99 6.95 -10.58 1.09
N SER A 100 5.89 -9.79 1.29
CA SER A 100 4.48 -10.21 1.26
C SER A 100 3.92 -10.37 -0.16
N LYS A 101 4.66 -9.98 -1.22
CA LYS A 101 4.22 -10.12 -2.62
C LYS A 101 4.50 -11.55 -3.15
N PRO A 102 3.47 -12.31 -3.59
CA PRO A 102 3.70 -13.62 -4.20
C PRO A 102 4.49 -13.46 -5.51
N GLY A 103 5.62 -14.15 -5.61
CA GLY A 103 6.52 -14.08 -6.79
C GLY A 103 7.77 -13.24 -6.58
N TYR A 104 7.95 -12.58 -5.43
CA TYR A 104 9.27 -12.08 -5.05
C TYR A 104 10.16 -13.29 -4.74
N VAL A 105 10.89 -13.75 -5.76
CA VAL A 105 12.00 -14.67 -5.58
C VAL A 105 12.93 -13.98 -4.59
N ARG A 106 13.03 -14.46 -3.34
CA ARG A 106 14.23 -14.21 -2.55
C ARG A 106 15.35 -14.57 -3.49
N ASP A 107 16.11 -13.57 -3.95
CA ASP A 107 17.29 -13.85 -4.74
C ASP A 107 18.11 -14.79 -3.87
N ASN A 108 18.06 -16.08 -4.22
CA ASN A 108 18.92 -17.11 -3.69
C ASN A 108 20.30 -16.86 -4.34
N SER A 109 20.82 -15.64 -4.21
CA SER A 109 22.21 -15.36 -4.48
C SER A 109 22.97 -16.28 -3.54
N SER A 110 23.64 -17.21 -4.19
CA SER A 110 24.31 -18.39 -3.67
C SER A 110 25.51 -18.11 -2.74
N ASP A 111 25.54 -16.91 -2.14
CA ASP A 111 26.53 -16.45 -1.17
C ASP A 111 25.86 -16.12 0.18
N GLY A 112 25.16 -17.11 0.73
CA GLY A 112 25.16 -17.46 2.16
C GLY A 112 24.88 -16.46 3.29
N ASN A 113 24.60 -15.16 3.10
CA ASN A 113 24.50 -14.27 4.28
C ASN A 113 23.61 -13.02 4.24
N ASP A 114 23.11 -12.54 3.10
CA ASP A 114 22.32 -11.29 3.09
C ASP A 114 20.81 -11.53 2.95
N ASN A 115 20.20 -11.95 4.07
CA ASN A 115 18.76 -11.90 4.25
C ASN A 115 18.35 -10.42 4.37
N THR A 116 18.12 -9.75 3.24
CA THR A 116 17.63 -8.36 3.20
C THR A 116 16.16 -8.32 2.83
N ASP A 117 15.42 -7.41 3.46
CA ASP A 117 14.02 -7.12 3.20
C ASP A 117 13.88 -5.75 2.55
N VAL A 118 13.03 -5.65 1.54
CA VAL A 118 12.63 -4.37 0.96
C VAL A 118 11.41 -3.86 1.70
N TRP A 119 11.46 -2.61 2.10
CA TRP A 119 10.38 -1.87 2.74
C TRP A 119 9.95 -0.73 1.84
N THR A 120 8.65 -0.50 1.74
CA THR A 120 8.03 0.59 0.99
C THR A 120 7.26 1.48 1.95
N ALA A 121 7.53 2.77 1.92
CA ALA A 121 6.82 3.80 2.67
C ALA A 121 6.06 4.70 1.72
N ILE A 122 4.84 5.07 2.10
CA ILE A 122 4.00 6.02 1.37
C ILE A 122 3.94 7.31 2.17
N SER A 123 4.27 8.43 1.54
CA SER A 123 4.21 9.73 2.18
C SER A 123 2.78 10.11 2.56
N THR A 124 2.64 11.04 3.51
CA THR A 124 1.40 11.77 3.67
C THR A 124 1.13 12.65 2.44
N THR A 125 -0.14 12.97 2.20
CA THR A 125 -0.55 13.92 1.17
C THR A 125 -0.07 15.33 1.50
N ALA A 126 -0.06 15.70 2.79
CA ALA A 126 0.42 16.99 3.27
C ALA A 126 1.90 17.22 2.93
N LEU A 127 2.77 16.24 3.18
CA LEU A 127 4.18 16.32 2.79
C LEU A 127 4.33 16.49 1.28
N ALA A 128 3.57 15.71 0.51
CA ALA A 128 3.68 15.75 -0.94
C ALA A 128 3.22 17.09 -1.53
N THR A 129 2.15 17.67 -1.00
CA THR A 129 1.68 19.00 -1.38
C THR A 129 2.73 20.07 -1.06
N ASP A 130 3.27 20.08 0.17
CA ASP A 130 4.31 21.03 0.57
C ASP A 130 5.55 20.96 -0.33
N LEU A 131 6.04 19.74 -0.63
CA LEU A 131 7.20 19.57 -1.51
C LEU A 131 6.93 20.05 -2.94
N LEU A 132 5.73 19.80 -3.47
CA LEU A 132 5.33 20.27 -4.80
C LEU A 132 5.14 21.78 -4.84
N GLU A 133 4.67 22.41 -3.76
CA GLU A 133 4.57 23.87 -3.66
C GLU A 133 5.96 24.52 -3.61
N ARG A 134 6.92 23.90 -2.92
CA ARG A 134 8.29 24.43 -2.78
C ARG A 134 9.13 24.28 -4.04
N HIS A 135 9.01 23.15 -4.75
CA HIS A 135 9.88 22.83 -5.90
C HIS A 135 9.18 22.85 -7.26
N GLY A 136 7.86 23.01 -7.29
CA GLY A 136 7.07 23.05 -8.51
C GLY A 136 7.22 21.78 -9.35
N SER A 137 7.60 21.95 -10.62
CA SER A 137 7.78 20.85 -11.58
C SER A 137 9.19 20.24 -11.56
N ASN A 138 10.08 20.63 -10.64
CA ASN A 138 11.42 20.04 -10.56
C ASN A 138 11.36 18.67 -9.86
N THR A 139 10.97 17.66 -10.62
CA THR A 139 10.77 16.29 -10.12
C THR A 139 12.00 15.76 -9.40
N GLN A 140 13.20 16.02 -9.92
CA GLN A 140 14.44 15.52 -9.31
C GLN A 140 14.64 16.08 -7.90
N ARG A 141 14.62 17.41 -7.74
CA ARG A 141 14.78 18.03 -6.42
C ARG A 141 13.68 17.61 -5.44
N THR A 142 12.46 17.49 -5.94
CA THR A 142 11.30 17.09 -5.12
C THR A 142 11.48 15.65 -4.62
N CYS A 143 11.89 14.72 -5.49
CA CYS A 143 12.17 13.34 -5.11
C CYS A 143 13.38 13.23 -4.18
N ASP A 144 14.45 14.00 -4.41
CA ASP A 144 15.65 13.98 -3.55
C ASP A 144 15.33 14.49 -2.14
N GLU A 145 14.51 15.53 -2.02
CA GLU A 145 14.09 16.02 -0.71
C GLU A 145 13.11 15.06 -0.03
N ALA A 146 12.11 14.55 -0.77
CA ALA A 146 11.19 13.52 -0.27
C ALA A 146 11.96 12.30 0.26
N PHE A 147 12.96 11.85 -0.50
CA PHE A 147 13.85 10.77 -0.12
C PHE A 147 14.53 11.03 1.22
N ASN A 148 15.14 12.21 1.39
CA ASN A 148 15.86 12.56 2.60
C ASN A 148 14.94 12.66 3.83
N LEU A 149 13.76 13.26 3.67
CA LEU A 149 12.78 13.40 4.76
C LEU A 149 12.19 12.06 5.16
N ILE A 150 11.73 11.26 4.20
CA ILE A 150 11.13 9.96 4.46
C ILE A 150 12.18 8.99 5.04
N SER A 151 13.41 8.98 4.53
CA SER A 151 14.47 8.10 5.07
C SER A 151 14.79 8.42 6.53
N ARG A 152 14.84 9.71 6.90
CA ARG A 152 15.08 10.15 8.29
C ARG A 152 13.98 9.72 9.26
N GLU A 153 12.77 9.54 8.78
CA GLU A 153 11.63 9.08 9.58
C GLU A 153 11.56 7.54 9.65
N VAL A 154 11.67 6.88 8.49
CA VAL A 154 11.44 5.43 8.38
C VAL A 154 12.56 4.62 9.01
N VAL A 155 13.83 5.05 8.88
CA VAL A 155 14.96 4.30 9.42
C VAL A 155 14.87 4.16 10.95
N PRO A 156 14.62 5.24 11.73
CA PRO A 156 14.38 5.11 13.16
C PRO A 156 13.15 4.27 13.51
N LEU A 157 12.04 4.42 12.78
CA LEU A 157 10.81 3.65 13.04
C LEU A 157 11.05 2.14 12.89
N LEU A 158 11.71 1.72 11.80
CA LEU A 158 12.06 0.33 11.56
C LEU A 158 13.06 -0.20 12.59
N THR A 159 14.03 0.63 12.97
CA THR A 159 15.02 0.27 13.99
C THR A 159 14.37 0.07 15.36
N ALA A 160 13.48 0.98 15.77
CA ALA A 160 12.83 0.94 17.07
C ALA A 160 11.84 -0.22 17.20
N ALA A 161 11.16 -0.58 16.11
CA ALA A 161 10.23 -1.71 16.11
C ALA A 161 10.91 -3.08 15.95
N SER A 162 12.16 -3.11 15.47
CA SER A 162 12.94 -4.35 15.34
C SER A 162 13.26 -4.95 16.71
N THR A 163 12.99 -6.25 16.86
CA THR A 163 13.41 -7.01 18.06
C THR A 163 14.87 -7.50 17.99
N THR A 164 15.55 -7.27 16.85
CA THR A 164 16.90 -7.76 16.61
C THR A 164 17.95 -6.80 17.16
N THR A 165 18.93 -7.30 17.92
CA THR A 165 20.09 -6.53 18.45
C THR A 165 21.17 -6.22 17.42
N LYS A 166 20.95 -6.56 16.14
CA LYS A 166 21.90 -6.26 15.06
C LYS A 166 21.81 -4.77 14.72
N THR A 167 22.97 -4.12 14.67
CA THR A 167 23.12 -2.72 14.24
C THR A 167 22.43 -2.52 12.89
N VAL A 168 21.40 -1.68 12.87
CA VAL A 168 20.70 -1.29 11.63
C VAL A 168 21.65 -0.40 10.83
N PRO A 169 21.86 -0.68 9.53
CA PRO A 169 22.75 0.10 8.68
C PRO A 169 22.29 1.55 8.61
N SER A 170 23.25 2.44 8.37
CA SER A 170 22.96 3.86 8.24
C SER A 170 22.07 4.11 7.01
N PRO A 171 21.28 5.21 6.95
CA PRO A 171 20.42 5.52 5.80
C PRO A 171 21.16 5.56 4.45
N GLU A 172 22.48 5.76 4.46
CA GLU A 172 23.34 5.81 3.26
C GLU A 172 23.66 4.40 2.68
N GLU A 173 23.52 3.35 3.48
CA GLU A 173 23.75 1.96 3.06
C GLU A 173 22.46 1.28 2.57
N ALA A 174 21.29 1.82 2.93
CA ALA A 174 20.01 1.39 2.39
C ALA A 174 19.87 1.92 0.95
N LEU A 175 19.98 1.02 -0.04
CA LEU A 175 19.61 1.34 -1.41
C LEU A 175 18.13 1.69 -1.41
N ALA A 176 17.86 2.98 -1.48
CA ALA A 176 16.51 3.48 -1.42
C ALA A 176 16.23 4.41 -2.59
N ILE A 177 14.98 4.40 -3.06
CA ILE A 177 14.58 5.19 -4.22
C ILE A 177 13.20 5.78 -3.96
N CYS A 178 13.01 7.03 -4.39
CA CYS A 178 11.78 7.77 -4.22
C CYS A 178 11.20 8.18 -5.58
N TRP A 179 9.92 7.90 -5.79
CA TRP A 179 9.18 8.29 -6.99
C TRP A 179 7.87 8.97 -6.61
N ARG A 180 7.47 9.94 -7.43
CA ARG A 180 6.13 10.53 -7.37
C ARG A 180 5.11 9.55 -7.97
N SER A 181 4.05 9.26 -7.24
CA SER A 181 2.93 8.39 -7.68
C SER A 181 1.66 9.20 -7.94
#